data_AF-A0A0M2RF89-F1
#
_entry.id   AF-A0A0M2RF89-F1
#
_cell.length_a   1.000
_cell.length_b   1.000
_cell.length_c   1.000
_cell.angle_alpha   90.00
_cell.angle_beta   90.00
_cell.angle_gamma   90.00
#
_symmetry.space_group_name_H-M   'P 1'
#
loop_
_entity.id
_entity.type
_entity.pdbx_description
1 polymer ?
#
loop_
_entity_poly.entity_id
_entity_poly.type
_entity_poly.pdbx_seq_one_letter_code
_entity_poly.pdbx_strand_id
1 'polypeptide(L)' 'MVELTWYGHSTVWLEDAGTRLLTDPLLRNRLAHLRRRRGPAPRLPGAPD' A
#
# COMPACT_ATOMS: atom_id res chain seq x y z
N MET A 1 -3.34 18.55 4.12
CA MET A 1 -2.16 17.86 4.68
C MET A 1 -2.23 16.46 4.12
N VAL A 2 -1.13 15.96 3.57
CA VAL A 2 -1.09 14.64 2.94
C VAL A 2 -0.74 13.60 4.00
N GLU A 3 -1.57 12.57 4.14
CA GLU A 3 -1.27 11.37 4.92
C GLU A 3 -0.66 10.31 4.01
N LEU A 4 0.41 9.66 4.45
CA LEU A 4 1.14 8.67 3.67
C LEU A 4 1.48 7.45 4.51
N THR A 5 1.16 6.26 3.98
CA THR A 5 1.66 4.99 4.51
C THR A 5 2.40 4.21 3.44
N TRP A 6 3.67 3.88 3.68
CA TRP A 6 4.45 3.03 2.79
C TRP A 6 4.36 1.56 3.22
N TYR A 7 3.92 0.69 2.31
CA TYR A 7 3.71 -0.73 2.56
C TYR A 7 4.85 -1.64 2.03
N GLY A 8 5.86 -1.05 1.39
CA GLY A 8 6.97 -1.75 0.74
C GLY A 8 6.83 -1.84 -0.78
N HIS A 9 7.95 -2.03 -1.48
CA HIS A 9 8.02 -1.85 -2.95
C HIS A 9 7.50 -0.44 -3.33
N SER A 10 6.79 -0.32 -4.44
CA SER A 10 6.05 0.85 -4.87
C SER A 10 4.62 0.91 -4.33
N THR A 11 4.26 0.11 -3.30
CA THR A 11 2.92 0.15 -2.71
C THR A 11 2.85 1.23 -1.64
N VAL A 12 2.15 2.32 -1.96
CA VAL A 12 1.93 3.48 -1.09
C VAL A 12 0.43 3.78 -1.01
N TRP A 13 -0.05 4.03 0.21
CA TRP A 13 -1.35 4.64 0.47
C TRP A 13 -1.19 6.14 0.70
N LEU A 14 -2.03 6.92 0.02
CA LEU A 14 -2.04 8.37 0.07
C LEU A 14 -3.47 8.83 0.38
N GLU A 15 -3.62 9.72 1.36
CA GLU A 15 -4.85 10.49 1.53
C GLU A 15 -4.53 11.97 1.44
N ASP A 16 -5.18 12.67 0.50
CA ASP A 16 -5.09 14.11 0.37
C ASP A 16 -6.42 14.70 -0.09
N ALA A 17 -6.82 15.81 0.52
CA ALA A 17 -8.05 16.54 0.20
C ALA A 17 -9.32 15.66 0.06
N GLY A 18 -9.41 14.57 0.82
CA GLY A 18 -10.53 13.62 0.76
C GLY A 18 -10.44 12.56 -0.34
N THR A 19 -9.39 12.59 -1.16
CA THR A 19 -9.08 11.56 -2.17
C THR A 19 -8.15 10.51 -1.59
N ARG A 20 -8.44 9.24 -1.87
CA ARG A 20 -7.67 8.06 -1.42
C ARG A 20 -7.05 7.36 -2.62
N LEU A 21 -5.73 7.27 -2.64
CA LEU A 21 -5.00 6.62 -3.71
C LEU A 21 -4.16 5.45 -3.18
N LEU A 22 -4.18 4.34 -3.93
CA LEU A 22 -3.28 3.20 -3.72
C LEU A 22 -2.46 2.97 -4.98
N THR A 23 -1.14 2.91 -4.82
CA THR A 23 -0.18 2.68 -5.91
C THR A 23 0.26 1.21 -5.95
N ASP A 24 0.45 0.67 -7.16
CA ASP A 24 1.01 -0.66 -7.48
C ASP A 24 0.75 -1.73 -6.40
N PRO A 25 -0.50 -2.20 -6.22
CA PRO A 25 -0.91 -2.89 -5.00
C PRO A 25 -0.29 -4.28 -4.83
N LEU A 26 0.73 -4.40 -3.97
CA LEU A 26 1.28 -5.68 -3.48
C LEU A 26 0.76 -6.01 -2.07
N LEU A 27 -0.50 -6.44 -2.01
CA LEU A 27 -1.22 -6.72 -0.74
C LEU A 27 -0.98 -8.13 -0.18
N ARG A 28 -0.15 -8.94 -0.85
CA ARG A 28 0.13 -10.34 -0.49
C ARG A 28 1.62 -10.55 -0.19
N ASN A 29 1.95 -11.65 0.50
CA ASN A 29 3.33 -11.98 0.84
C ASN A 29 4.16 -12.45 -0.37
N ARG A 30 3.52 -12.86 -1.47
CA ARG A 30 4.16 -13.31 -2.70
C ARG A 30 3.36 -12.87 -3.92
N LEU A 31 4.05 -12.34 -4.92
CA LEU A 31 3.51 -12.04 -6.25
C LEU A 31 4.59 -12.35 -7.28
N ALA A 32 4.36 -13.36 -8.14
CA ALA A 32 5.38 -13.88 -9.06
C ALA A 32 6.72 -14.19 -8.33
N HIS A 33 7.80 -13.51 -8.72
CA HIS A 33 9.13 -13.64 -8.11
C HIS A 33 9.33 -12.72 -6.90
N LEU A 34 8.42 -11.76 -6.67
CA LEU A 34 8.47 -10.89 -5.51
C LEU A 34 8.01 -11.64 -4.25
N ARG A 35 8.81 -11.54 -3.20
CA ARG A 35 8.57 -12.14 -1.89
C ARG A 35 8.80 -11.11 -0.81
N ARG A 36 7.81 -10.94 0.08
CA ARG A 36 7.95 -10.08 1.26
C ARG A 36 8.98 -10.71 2.20
N ARG A 37 10.06 -9.97 2.48
CA ARG A 37 11.14 -10.44 3.35
C ARG A 37 10.96 -10.04 4.82
N ARG A 38 10.25 -8.95 5.10
CA ARG A 38 10.06 -8.40 6.44
C ARG A 38 8.74 -7.65 6.56
N GLY A 39 8.26 -7.48 7.79
CA GLY A 39 7.05 -6.73 8.14
C GLY A 39 5.76 -7.51 7.85
N PRO A 40 4.64 -7.07 8.43
CA PRO A 40 3.34 -7.67 8.17
C PRO A 40 2.89 -7.45 6.72
N ALA A 41 1.91 -8.25 6.27
CA ALA A 41 1.20 -7.96 5.04
C ALA A 41 0.46 -6.62 5.16
N PRO A 42 0.33 -5.83 4.07
CA PRO A 42 -0.36 -4.55 4.10
C PRO A 42 -1.81 -4.71 4.56
N ARG A 43 -2.25 -3.82 5.44
CA ARG A 43 -3.66 -3.66 5.81
C ARG A 43 -4.08 -2.25 5.45
N LEU A 44 -4.99 -2.14 4.49
CA LEU A 44 -5.48 -0.86 4.00
C LEU A 44 -6.47 -0.26 5.01
N PRO A 45 -6.49 1.07 5.20
CA PRO A 45 -7.49 1.74 6.05
C PRO A 45 -8.92 1.64 5.48
N GLY A 46 -9.04 1.51 4.15
CA GLY A 46 -10.31 1.38 3.43
C GLY A 46 -10.09 1.07 1.95
N ALA A 47 -11.14 1.20 1.14
CA ALA A 47 -11.01 1.17 -0.31
C ALA A 47 -10.43 2.50 -0.82
N PRO A 48 -9.50 2.47 -1.80
CA PRO A 48 -9.15 3.68 -2.56
C PRO A 48 -10.34 4.12 -3.42
N ASP A 49 -10.31 5.38 -3.86
CA ASP A 49 -11.33 5.96 -4.75
C ASP A 49 -11.16 5.50 -6.21
#